data_AF-A0A954SDD9-F1
#
_entry.id   AF-A0A954SDD9-F1
#
_cell.length_a   1.000
_cell.length_b   1.000
_cell.length_c   1.000
_cell.angle_alpha   90.00
_cell.angle_beta   90.00
_cell.angle_gamma   90.00
#
_symmetry.space_group_name_H-M   'P 1'
#
loop_
_entity.id
_entity.type
_entity.pdbx_description
1 polymer ?
#
loop_
_entity_poly.entity_id
_entity_poly.type
_entity_poly.pdbx_seq_one_letter_code
_entity_poly.pdbx_strand_id
1 'polypeptide(L)'
;RYGIPFVLFSCGLAGMVLRGGPPTTVAWQDRSGLRNISQQLRGDLHDQLAQLPPSQVPQLDCLIYVLAEPGMYYHLSAATSPAAPSYIAQPAGGLSLLTSGQSDRRLPNLLVTGPHAHRDAPELLTQPPSQLELLAEYPYRPSDLVQLDDMCPDALANAADEAIRVWAIHFDR
;
A
#
# COMPACT_ATOMS: atom_id res chain seq x y z
N ARG A 1 24.54 -42.60 67.19
CA ARG A 1 23.73 -43.10 66.04
C ARG A 1 23.30 -41.89 65.25
N TYR A 2 23.58 -41.91 63.96
CA TYR A 2 23.75 -40.79 63.04
C TYR A 2 22.44 -40.04 62.76
N GLY A 3 22.52 -38.70 62.78
CA GLY A 3 21.49 -37.81 62.24
C GLY A 3 21.63 -37.71 60.73
N ILE A 4 20.53 -37.92 60.01
CA ILE A 4 20.44 -37.74 58.56
C ILE A 4 19.89 -36.34 58.30
N PRO A 5 20.64 -35.40 57.70
CA PRO A 5 20.04 -34.19 57.18
C PRO A 5 19.38 -34.49 55.84
N PHE A 6 18.09 -34.14 55.73
CA PHE A 6 17.36 -34.08 54.47
C PHE A 6 17.94 -32.95 53.63
N VAL A 7 18.55 -33.28 52.49
CA VAL A 7 18.97 -32.29 51.48
C VAL A 7 17.77 -32.04 50.57
N LEU A 8 17.09 -30.92 50.76
CA LEU A 8 16.12 -30.39 49.80
C LEU A 8 16.90 -29.78 48.63
N PHE A 9 16.92 -30.49 47.51
CA PHE A 9 17.34 -29.93 46.22
C PHE A 9 16.27 -28.93 45.76
N SER A 10 16.49 -27.63 46.00
CA SER A 10 15.72 -26.61 45.29
C SER A 10 16.28 -26.51 43.87
N CYS A 11 15.62 -27.17 42.91
CA CYS A 11 15.78 -26.81 41.51
C CYS A 11 15.37 -25.34 41.39
N GLY A 12 16.35 -24.48 41.11
CA GLY A 12 16.09 -23.09 40.76
C GLY A 12 15.28 -23.04 39.47
N LEU A 13 13.97 -22.90 39.61
CA LEU A 13 13.13 -22.32 38.57
C LEU A 13 13.55 -20.86 38.46
N ALA A 14 14.59 -20.61 37.67
CA ALA A 14 14.86 -19.29 37.13
C ALA A 14 13.65 -18.96 36.24
N GLY A 15 12.64 -18.34 36.84
CA GLY A 15 11.51 -17.77 36.14
C GLY A 15 12.04 -16.70 35.20
N MET A 16 12.19 -17.06 33.93
CA MET A 16 12.28 -16.09 32.85
C MET A 16 10.96 -15.35 32.85
N VAL A 17 10.92 -14.21 33.55
CA VAL A 17 9.85 -13.24 33.41
C VAL A 17 10.00 -12.68 32.00
N LEU A 18 9.30 -13.30 31.04
CA LEU A 18 8.95 -12.62 29.81
C LEU A 18 8.19 -11.37 30.24
N ARG A 19 8.84 -10.22 30.21
CA ARG A 19 8.18 -8.92 30.25
C ARG A 19 7.38 -8.78 28.96
N GLY A 20 6.26 -9.51 28.88
CA GLY A 20 5.18 -9.18 27.98
C GLY A 20 4.62 -7.85 28.47
N GLY A 21 4.87 -6.79 27.72
CA GLY A 21 4.04 -5.58 27.84
C GLY A 21 2.57 -5.95 27.71
N PRO A 22 1.64 -5.07 28.14
CA PRO A 22 0.22 -5.34 27.95
C PRO A 22 -0.01 -5.73 26.48
N PRO A 23 -0.83 -6.77 26.20
CA PRO A 23 -1.10 -7.17 24.84
C PRO A 23 -1.73 -5.99 24.11
N THR A 24 -0.92 -5.25 23.35
CA THR A 24 -1.42 -4.29 22.36
C THR A 24 -1.97 -5.14 21.25
N THR A 25 -3.26 -5.32 21.36
CA THR A 25 -4.13 -6.25 20.67
C THR A 25 -4.02 -6.05 19.15
N VAL A 26 -3.18 -6.84 18.46
CA VAL A 26 -3.01 -6.84 16.98
C VAL A 26 -4.35 -6.91 16.23
N ALA A 27 -5.37 -7.53 16.84
CA ALA A 27 -6.72 -7.62 16.31
C ALA A 27 -7.52 -6.29 16.27
N TRP A 28 -7.08 -5.25 16.97
CA TRP A 28 -7.80 -3.99 17.13
C TRP A 28 -7.10 -2.77 16.53
N GLN A 29 -6.00 -2.99 15.79
CA GLN A 29 -5.32 -1.90 15.09
C GLN A 29 -6.25 -1.26 14.05
N ASP A 30 -6.12 0.06 13.91
CA ASP A 30 -6.81 0.77 12.85
C ASP A 30 -6.28 0.32 11.48
N ARG A 31 -7.20 -0.10 10.60
CA ARG A 31 -6.91 -0.55 9.23
C ARG A 31 -7.50 0.41 8.20
N SER A 32 -7.74 1.65 8.60
CA SER A 32 -8.28 2.69 7.73
C SER A 32 -7.26 3.32 6.78
N GLY A 33 -5.97 2.96 6.87
CA GLY A 33 -4.89 3.61 6.10
C GLY A 33 -5.18 3.74 4.60
N LEU A 34 -5.45 2.63 3.91
CA LEU A 34 -5.75 2.65 2.46
C LEU A 34 -7.05 3.40 2.15
N ARG A 35 -8.05 3.35 3.04
CA ARG A 35 -9.28 4.15 2.89
C ARG A 35 -8.97 5.64 2.95
N ASN A 36 -8.18 6.07 3.92
CA ASN A 36 -7.83 7.47 4.10
C ASN A 36 -6.98 7.97 2.92
N ILE A 37 -6.00 7.18 2.48
CA ILE A 37 -5.20 7.47 1.28
C ILE A 37 -6.08 7.56 0.03
N SER A 38 -7.05 6.66 -0.14
CA SER A 38 -7.99 6.74 -1.28
C SER A 38 -8.82 8.02 -1.27
N GLN A 39 -9.21 8.52 -0.09
CA GLN A 39 -9.94 9.77 0.04
C GLN A 39 -9.04 10.96 -0.27
N GLN A 40 -7.81 10.94 0.23
CA GLN A 40 -6.84 11.99 -0.04
C GLN A 40 -6.48 12.06 -1.53
N LEU A 41 -6.14 10.92 -2.14
CA LEU A 41 -5.85 10.82 -3.58
C LEU A 41 -6.98 11.43 -4.41
N ARG A 42 -8.24 11.13 -4.07
CA ARG A 42 -9.41 11.69 -4.77
C ARG A 42 -9.54 13.20 -4.63
N GLY A 43 -9.19 13.75 -3.47
CA GLY A 43 -9.14 15.20 -3.25
C GLY A 43 -8.06 15.84 -4.13
N ASP A 44 -6.91 15.16 -4.26
CA ASP A 44 -5.75 15.64 -4.99
C ASP A 44 -5.85 15.40 -6.52
N LEU A 45 -6.83 14.61 -6.98
CA LEU A 45 -6.98 14.27 -8.41
C LEU A 45 -7.12 15.51 -9.29
N HIS A 46 -7.80 16.56 -8.84
CA HIS A 46 -7.96 17.77 -9.65
C HIS A 46 -6.61 18.39 -10.00
N ASP A 47 -5.74 18.53 -9.00
CA ASP A 47 -4.40 19.13 -9.15
C ASP A 47 -3.45 18.21 -9.91
N GLN A 48 -3.58 16.89 -9.75
CA GLN A 48 -2.83 15.90 -10.52
C GLN A 48 -3.20 15.92 -12.00
N LEU A 49 -4.50 15.99 -12.32
CA LEU A 49 -4.98 16.00 -13.70
C LEU A 49 -4.73 17.33 -14.41
N ALA A 50 -4.62 18.44 -13.68
CA ALA A 50 -4.27 19.74 -14.26
C ALA A 50 -2.89 19.74 -14.94
N GLN A 51 -2.02 18.79 -14.59
CA GLN A 51 -0.67 18.63 -15.17
C GLN A 51 -0.66 17.72 -16.41
N LEU A 52 -1.79 17.08 -16.74
CA LEU A 52 -1.90 16.08 -17.80
C LEU A 52 -2.74 16.61 -18.97
N PRO A 53 -2.57 16.03 -20.19
CA PRO A 53 -3.45 16.34 -21.31
C PRO A 53 -4.92 16.08 -20.92
N PRO A 54 -5.87 16.98 -21.23
CA PRO A 54 -7.25 16.80 -20.81
C PRO A 54 -7.89 15.58 -21.48
N SER A 55 -8.88 15.02 -20.80
CA SER A 55 -9.72 13.96 -21.36
C SER A 55 -10.41 14.41 -22.64
N GLN A 56 -10.46 13.49 -23.62
CA GLN A 56 -11.25 13.60 -24.85
C GLN A 56 -12.58 12.84 -24.75
N VAL A 57 -12.87 12.22 -23.60
CA VAL A 57 -14.09 11.45 -23.34
C VAL A 57 -15.02 12.28 -22.41
N PRO A 58 -16.21 12.71 -22.87
CA PRO A 58 -17.01 13.72 -22.15
C PRO A 58 -17.47 13.36 -20.72
N GLN A 59 -17.50 12.07 -20.35
CA GLN A 59 -18.02 11.60 -19.06
C GLN A 59 -16.94 11.15 -18.08
N LEU A 60 -15.67 11.15 -18.50
CA LEU A 60 -14.56 10.62 -17.73
C LEU A 60 -13.40 11.59 -17.79
N ASP A 61 -12.82 11.89 -16.64
CA ASP A 61 -11.65 12.73 -16.50
C ASP A 61 -10.36 11.90 -16.55
N CYS A 62 -10.36 10.65 -16.08
CA CYS A 62 -9.19 9.76 -16.17
C CYS A 62 -9.52 8.25 -16.02
N LEU A 63 -8.51 7.42 -16.30
CA LEU A 63 -8.44 6.01 -15.90
C LEU A 63 -7.41 5.85 -14.78
N ILE A 64 -7.72 5.03 -13.78
CA ILE A 64 -6.82 4.70 -12.67
C ILE A 64 -6.58 3.20 -12.67
N TYR A 65 -5.37 2.79 -13.00
CA TYR A 65 -4.90 1.42 -12.85
C TYR A 65 -4.35 1.21 -11.45
N VAL A 66 -4.68 0.09 -10.82
CA VAL A 66 -4.16 -0.27 -9.49
C VAL A 66 -3.36 -1.56 -9.60
N LEU A 67 -2.05 -1.49 -9.40
CA LEU A 67 -1.14 -2.63 -9.52
C LEU A 67 -0.84 -3.22 -8.14
N ALA A 68 -1.04 -4.53 -8.00
CA ALA A 68 -0.74 -5.35 -6.81
C ALA A 68 -1.31 -4.84 -5.47
N GLU A 69 -2.25 -3.89 -5.47
CA GLU A 69 -2.85 -3.34 -4.25
C GLU A 69 -4.39 -3.51 -4.21
N PRO A 70 -4.89 -4.72 -3.90
CA PRO A 70 -6.33 -5.01 -3.97
C PRO A 70 -7.16 -4.16 -2.99
N GLY A 71 -6.62 -3.84 -1.80
CA GLY A 71 -7.29 -2.97 -0.83
C GLY A 71 -7.49 -1.55 -1.37
N MET A 72 -6.51 -1.03 -2.11
CA MET A 72 -6.60 0.28 -2.74
C MET A 72 -7.64 0.27 -3.88
N TYR A 73 -7.62 -0.77 -4.72
CA TYR A 73 -8.62 -0.94 -5.77
C TYR A 73 -10.05 -1.00 -5.21
N TYR A 74 -10.27 -1.75 -4.12
CA TYR A 74 -11.57 -1.83 -3.46
C TYR A 74 -12.09 -0.44 -3.05
N HIS A 75 -11.24 0.37 -2.41
CA HIS A 75 -11.66 1.71 -1.98
C HIS A 75 -11.87 2.68 -3.13
N LEU A 76 -11.02 2.65 -4.16
CA LEU A 76 -11.16 3.53 -5.32
C LEU A 76 -12.38 3.19 -6.18
N SER A 77 -12.68 1.90 -6.37
CA SER A 77 -13.81 1.43 -7.19
C SER A 77 -15.17 1.64 -6.51
N ALA A 78 -15.23 1.57 -5.18
CA ALA A 78 -16.45 1.84 -4.43
C ALA A 78 -16.77 3.34 -4.27
N ALA A 79 -15.78 4.20 -4.50
CA ALA A 79 -15.87 5.62 -4.22
C ALA A 79 -16.46 6.39 -5.40
N THR A 80 -17.63 7.00 -5.19
CA THR A 80 -18.18 8.03 -6.07
C THR A 80 -18.34 9.33 -5.29
N SER A 81 -18.05 10.47 -5.92
CA SER A 81 -18.39 11.80 -5.37
C SER A 81 -18.66 12.75 -6.51
N PRO A 82 -19.78 13.51 -6.47
CA PRO A 82 -20.04 14.56 -7.44
C PRO A 82 -19.01 15.70 -7.43
N ALA A 83 -18.23 15.83 -6.35
CA ALA A 83 -17.24 16.89 -6.17
C ALA A 83 -15.82 16.49 -6.60
N ALA A 84 -15.60 15.23 -7.03
CA ALA A 84 -14.31 14.73 -7.48
C ALA A 84 -14.35 14.47 -9.00
N PRO A 85 -13.20 14.48 -9.69
CA PRO A 85 -13.11 14.04 -11.08
C PRO A 85 -13.73 12.66 -11.29
N SER A 86 -14.42 12.47 -12.40
CA SER A 86 -15.02 11.21 -12.83
C SER A 86 -13.92 10.27 -13.34
N TYR A 87 -13.82 9.06 -12.78
CA TYR A 87 -12.80 8.10 -13.18
C TYR A 87 -13.32 6.67 -13.19
N ILE A 88 -12.60 5.79 -13.88
CA ILE A 88 -12.76 4.34 -13.76
C ILE A 88 -11.50 3.79 -13.11
N ALA A 89 -11.66 3.08 -11.99
CA ALA A 89 -10.59 2.31 -11.38
C ALA A 89 -10.59 0.88 -11.94
N GLN A 90 -9.42 0.37 -12.33
CA GLN A 90 -9.24 -0.99 -12.84
C GLN A 90 -8.04 -1.67 -12.17
N PRO A 91 -8.11 -2.97 -11.88
CA PRO A 91 -6.92 -3.70 -11.46
C PRO A 91 -5.96 -3.83 -12.64
N ALA A 92 -4.67 -3.66 -12.40
CA ALA A 92 -3.61 -3.94 -13.37
C ALA A 92 -3.05 -5.34 -13.15
N GLY A 93 -2.99 -6.14 -14.22
CA GLY A 93 -2.39 -7.48 -14.20
C GLY A 93 -0.85 -7.49 -14.33
N GLY A 94 -0.24 -6.33 -14.56
CA GLY A 94 1.20 -6.17 -14.78
C GLY A 94 1.52 -4.87 -15.52
N LEU A 95 2.80 -4.66 -15.87
CA LEU A 95 3.26 -3.43 -16.53
C LEU A 95 2.99 -3.36 -18.03
N SER A 96 2.30 -4.35 -18.61
CA SER A 96 1.89 -4.32 -20.02
C SER A 96 1.02 -3.11 -20.35
N LEU A 97 0.31 -2.52 -19.38
CA LEU A 97 -0.47 -1.29 -19.52
C LEU A 97 0.37 -0.06 -19.93
N LEU A 98 1.69 -0.09 -19.69
CA LEU A 98 2.63 0.95 -20.13
C LEU A 98 2.95 0.83 -21.64
N THR A 99 2.49 -0.24 -22.29
CA THR A 99 2.68 -0.46 -23.73
C THR A 99 1.58 0.20 -24.52
N SER A 100 1.96 0.86 -25.60
CA SER A 100 1.05 1.48 -26.56
C SER A 100 -0.07 0.55 -27.02
N GLY A 101 -1.32 1.01 -26.89
CA GLY A 101 -2.51 0.28 -27.32
C GLY A 101 -3.16 -0.60 -26.24
N GLN A 102 -2.56 -0.73 -25.05
CA GLN A 102 -3.16 -1.46 -23.92
C GLN A 102 -4.06 -0.58 -23.04
N SER A 103 -3.90 0.75 -23.14
CA SER A 103 -4.68 1.74 -22.38
C SER A 103 -5.31 2.77 -23.31
N ASP A 104 -6.42 3.38 -22.90
CA ASP A 104 -7.12 4.37 -23.73
C ASP A 104 -6.40 5.71 -23.72
N ARG A 105 -5.75 6.05 -24.84
CA ARG A 105 -4.99 7.30 -25.03
C ARG A 105 -5.86 8.56 -25.07
N ARG A 106 -7.19 8.42 -25.14
CA ARG A 106 -8.14 9.55 -25.10
C ARG A 106 -8.34 10.07 -23.68
N LEU A 107 -7.88 9.35 -22.67
CA LEU A 107 -7.97 9.71 -21.26
C LEU A 107 -6.57 9.87 -20.66
N PRO A 108 -6.38 10.75 -19.67
CA PRO A 108 -5.28 10.62 -18.72
C PRO A 108 -5.29 9.23 -18.09
N ASN A 109 -4.12 8.60 -18.04
CA ASN A 109 -3.95 7.29 -17.45
C ASN A 109 -3.06 7.43 -16.21
N LEU A 110 -3.59 7.06 -15.05
CA LEU A 110 -2.87 7.05 -13.79
C LEU A 110 -2.59 5.60 -13.37
N LEU A 111 -1.45 5.38 -12.73
CA LEU A 111 -1.10 4.12 -12.09
C LEU A 111 -0.96 4.37 -10.58
N VAL A 112 -1.63 3.54 -9.78
CA VAL A 112 -1.50 3.50 -8.33
C VAL A 112 -0.77 2.23 -7.97
N THR A 113 0.32 2.38 -7.23
CA THR A 113 1.14 1.26 -6.75
C THR A 113 1.35 1.38 -5.27
N GLY A 114 1.46 0.24 -4.60
CA GLY A 114 1.90 0.18 -3.22
C GLY A 114 3.06 -0.77 -3.03
N PRO A 115 3.33 -1.13 -1.76
CA PRO A 115 4.48 -1.92 -1.37
C PRO A 115 4.57 -3.26 -2.08
N HIS A 116 3.45 -3.94 -2.32
CA HIS A 116 3.44 -5.23 -3.01
C HIS A 116 3.91 -5.08 -4.46
N ALA A 117 3.47 -4.02 -5.15
CA ALA A 117 3.88 -3.75 -6.52
C ALA A 117 5.39 -3.50 -6.64
N HIS A 118 6.01 -2.83 -5.67
CA HIS A 118 7.46 -2.57 -5.69
C HIS A 118 8.29 -3.82 -5.40
N ARG A 119 7.72 -4.78 -4.67
CA ARG A 119 8.34 -6.10 -4.45
C ARG A 119 8.19 -7.00 -5.69
N ASP A 120 7.01 -7.04 -6.29
CA ASP A 120 6.67 -7.97 -7.37
C ASP A 120 7.11 -7.48 -8.76
N ALA A 121 7.21 -6.16 -8.95
CA ALA A 121 7.59 -5.51 -10.21
C ALA A 121 8.61 -4.38 -9.98
N PRO A 122 9.85 -4.70 -9.53
CA PRO A 122 10.87 -3.71 -9.22
C PRO A 122 11.26 -2.82 -10.42
N GLU A 123 11.07 -3.31 -11.64
CA GLU A 123 11.31 -2.56 -12.88
C GLU A 123 10.42 -1.32 -13.02
N LEU A 124 9.32 -1.22 -12.26
CA LEU A 124 8.48 -0.01 -12.17
C LEU A 124 9.30 1.20 -11.74
N LEU A 125 10.22 1.04 -10.80
CA LEU A 125 11.04 2.12 -10.25
C LEU A 125 12.14 2.58 -11.23
N THR A 126 12.35 1.82 -12.31
CA THR A 126 13.36 2.11 -13.34
C THR A 126 12.77 2.66 -14.63
N GLN A 127 11.44 2.80 -14.72
CA GLN A 127 10.80 3.34 -15.91
C GLN A 127 11.22 4.81 -16.12
N PRO A 128 11.47 5.22 -17.36
CA PRO A 128 11.85 6.60 -17.64
C PRO A 128 10.67 7.54 -17.36
N PRO A 129 10.92 8.78 -16.92
CA PRO A 129 9.86 9.78 -16.71
C PRO A 129 9.00 10.06 -17.96
N SER A 130 9.55 9.81 -19.15
CA SER A 130 8.82 9.92 -20.43
C SER A 130 7.73 8.86 -20.61
N GLN A 131 7.71 7.81 -19.78
CA GLN A 131 6.72 6.74 -19.79
C GLN A 131 5.95 6.65 -18.47
N LEU A 132 6.63 6.89 -17.35
CA LEU A 132 6.04 6.83 -16.02
C LEU A 132 6.59 7.96 -15.14
N GLU A 133 5.75 8.92 -14.80
CA GLU A 133 6.11 10.08 -13.99
C GLU A 133 5.45 10.01 -12.61
N LEU A 134 6.23 10.17 -11.54
CA LEU A 134 5.68 10.18 -10.18
C LEU A 134 4.95 11.51 -9.92
N LEU A 135 3.65 11.46 -9.66
CA LEU A 135 2.84 12.63 -9.32
C LEU A 135 2.73 12.86 -7.82
N ALA A 136 2.58 11.78 -7.05
CA ALA A 136 2.37 11.87 -5.61
C ALA A 136 2.84 10.61 -4.88
N GLU A 137 3.20 10.80 -3.61
CA GLU A 137 3.54 9.74 -2.67
C GLU A 137 2.79 9.97 -1.35
N TYR A 138 2.13 8.92 -0.85
CA TYR A 138 1.38 8.93 0.39
C TYR A 138 2.03 7.93 1.37
N PRO A 139 2.45 8.39 2.56
CA PRO A 139 2.94 7.50 3.60
C PRO A 139 1.88 6.44 3.96
N TYR A 140 2.29 5.19 4.01
CA TYR A 140 1.42 4.07 4.33
C TYR A 140 2.11 3.13 5.30
N ARG A 141 1.45 2.86 6.43
CA ARG A 141 1.90 1.84 7.38
C ARG A 141 0.92 0.67 7.34
N PRO A 142 1.33 -0.51 6.84
CA PRO A 142 0.52 -1.71 6.96
C PRO A 142 0.29 -2.05 8.44
N SER A 143 -0.85 -2.64 8.78
CA SER A 143 -1.08 -3.14 10.14
C SER A 143 -0.10 -4.28 10.46
N ASP A 144 0.23 -4.47 11.74
CA ASP A 144 1.12 -5.54 12.19
C ASP A 144 0.65 -6.91 11.69
N LEU A 145 -0.67 -7.14 11.60
CA LEU A 145 -1.20 -8.40 11.07
C LEU A 145 -0.77 -8.67 9.62
N VAL A 146 -0.76 -7.64 8.78
CA VAL A 146 -0.33 -7.75 7.37
C VAL A 146 1.19 -7.91 7.32
N GLN A 147 1.92 -7.20 8.18
CA GLN A 147 3.38 -7.31 8.23
C GLN A 147 3.86 -8.70 8.68
N LEU A 148 3.09 -9.39 9.52
CA LEU A 148 3.39 -10.75 9.97
C LEU A 148 3.37 -11.79 8.83
N ASP A 149 2.83 -11.47 7.65
CA ASP A 149 2.95 -12.33 6.47
C ASP A 149 4.40 -12.36 5.93
N ASP A 150 5.15 -11.27 6.13
CA ASP A 150 6.49 -11.07 5.57
C ASP A 150 7.62 -11.04 6.64
N MET A 151 7.31 -10.85 7.93
CA MET A 151 8.31 -10.70 8.98
C MET A 151 7.99 -11.40 10.31
N CYS A 152 9.05 -11.78 11.04
CA CYS A 152 8.92 -12.34 12.39
C CYS A 152 8.35 -11.31 13.39
N PRO A 153 7.57 -11.73 14.41
CA PRO A 153 6.98 -10.82 15.40
C PRO A 153 7.99 -9.87 16.08
N ASP A 154 9.20 -10.35 16.36
CA ASP A 154 10.25 -9.55 17.02
C ASP A 154 10.74 -8.38 16.15
N ALA A 155 10.51 -8.41 14.84
CA ALA A 155 10.92 -7.37 13.91
C ALA A 155 9.86 -6.27 13.71
N LEU A 156 8.60 -6.49 14.12
CA LEU A 156 7.49 -5.55 13.92
C LEU A 156 7.74 -4.16 14.53
N ALA A 157 8.43 -4.11 15.68
CA ALA A 157 8.73 -2.86 16.36
C ALA A 157 9.60 -1.90 15.53
N ASN A 158 10.33 -2.43 14.54
CA ASN A 158 11.24 -1.67 13.68
C ASN A 158 10.78 -1.65 12.21
N ALA A 159 9.55 -2.08 11.92
CA ALA A 159 9.04 -2.05 10.56
C ALA A 159 8.96 -0.61 10.06
N ALA A 160 9.50 -0.40 8.86
CA ALA A 160 9.49 0.91 8.23
C ALA A 160 8.09 1.24 7.70
N ASP A 161 7.76 2.53 7.67
CA ASP A 161 6.63 2.98 6.88
C ASP A 161 6.95 2.78 5.40
N GLU A 162 5.92 2.41 4.65
CA GLU A 162 5.97 2.20 3.21
C GLU A 162 5.19 3.33 2.51
N ALA A 163 4.95 3.21 1.21
CA ALA A 163 4.28 4.27 0.45
C ALA A 163 3.32 3.74 -0.60
N ILE A 164 2.20 4.47 -0.75
CA ILE A 164 1.35 4.40 -1.95
C ILE A 164 1.80 5.51 -2.89
N ARG A 165 2.08 5.16 -4.13
CA ARG A 165 2.56 6.08 -5.17
C ARG A 165 1.54 6.19 -6.29
N VAL A 166 1.38 7.40 -6.80
CA VAL A 166 0.55 7.72 -7.97
C VAL A 166 1.47 8.20 -9.08
N TRP A 167 1.32 7.58 -10.24
CA TRP A 167 2.12 7.84 -11.41
C TRP A 167 1.23 8.26 -12.58
N ALA A 168 1.70 9.20 -13.39
CA ALA A 168 1.14 9.43 -14.72
C ALA A 168 1.78 8.45 -15.72
N ILE A 169 0.94 7.82 -16.53
CA ILE A 169 1.40 6.99 -17.65
C ILE A 169 1.40 7.86 -18.90
N HIS A 170 2.57 7.94 -19.52
CA HIS A 170 2.78 8.65 -20.77
C HIS A 170 2.95 7.64 -21.91
N PHE A 171 2.27 7.90 -23.02
CA PHE A 171 2.46 7.11 -24.24
C PHE A 171 3.29 7.93 -25.22
N ASP A 172 4.34 7.33 -25.77
CA ASP A 172 5.08 7.92 -26.88
C ASP A 172 4.09 8.28 -28.01
N ARG A 173 4.21 9.54 -28.46
CA ARG A 173 3.38 10.13 -29.51
C ARG A 173 3.63 9.46 -30.86
#